data_AF-A0A8B7WFB1-F1
#
_entry.id   AF-A0A8B7WFB1-F1
#
_cell.length_a   1.000
_cell.length_b   1.000
_cell.length_c   1.000
_cell.angle_alpha   90.00
_cell.angle_beta   90.00
_cell.angle_gamma   90.00
#
_symmetry.space_group_name_H-M   'P 1'
#
loop_
_entity.id
_entity.type
_entity.pdbx_description
1 polymer ?
#
loop_
_entity_poly.entity_id
_entity_poly.type
_entity_poly.pdbx_seq_one_letter_code
_entity_poly.pdbx_strand_id
1 'polypeptide(L)'
;MIKKINGIEPRSMKKRTSKKNHISWIAHVCNYKCYITFLTGCYSCHWKFKQWEKTELGSCCCSRVEQFFYVCLVSSFILSSLLLFLWIETSNEYFDLDWVAYLGTRRWFFWSIFLLSFIGTMTLYTLLLLIVGILLLWERIELYLHTCHKVLIMLVIPICIFFMVVICKFWRDKWLIAGLSLKIFSPYVHLCSITVMTIISWPLAFCVAHLEAEVRIRRFKLTCYEKDILEEQNTIKRLKALQLAAGLPFLLILLCLYLMPLGIYSPCIQKKEDLGPKPVFFGHRGAPMLAPENTMMSFEKAVEHKAYGLETDVYL
;
A
#
# COMPACT_ATOMS: atom_id res chain seq x y z
N MET A 1 8.14 -18.67 -77.05
CA MET A 1 7.25 -17.59 -76.57
C MET A 1 6.89 -17.84 -75.11
N ILE A 2 7.74 -17.46 -74.14
CA ILE A 2 7.35 -17.36 -72.72
C ILE A 2 8.03 -16.12 -72.13
N LYS A 3 7.19 -15.32 -71.46
CA LYS A 3 7.31 -13.91 -71.13
C LYS A 3 8.24 -13.69 -69.91
N LYS A 4 9.17 -12.74 -70.00
CA LYS A 4 9.89 -12.16 -68.85
C LYS A 4 8.86 -11.48 -67.94
N ILE A 5 8.70 -11.95 -66.70
CA ILE A 5 7.97 -11.23 -65.65
C ILE A 5 9.02 -10.53 -64.79
N ASN A 6 9.12 -9.21 -64.95
CA ASN A 6 9.94 -8.36 -64.10
C ASN A 6 9.38 -8.40 -62.66
N GLY A 7 10.17 -8.91 -61.73
CA GLY A 7 9.89 -8.82 -60.30
C GLY A 7 9.97 -7.37 -59.84
N ILE A 8 8.80 -6.76 -59.61
CA ILE A 8 8.69 -5.49 -58.90
C ILE A 8 8.83 -5.80 -57.41
N GLU A 9 9.99 -5.50 -56.83
CA GLU A 9 10.21 -5.53 -55.37
C GLU A 9 9.19 -4.61 -54.64
N PRO A 10 8.69 -5.01 -53.46
CA PRO A 10 7.65 -4.27 -52.74
C PRO A 10 8.25 -3.11 -51.94
N ARG A 11 8.68 -2.04 -52.61
CA ARG A 11 9.14 -0.78 -51.98
C ARG A 11 8.04 -0.13 -51.12
N SER A 12 6.76 -0.40 -51.41
CA SER A 12 5.60 0.12 -50.69
C SER A 12 5.37 -0.55 -49.33
N MET A 13 5.65 -1.86 -49.22
CA MET A 13 5.45 -2.62 -47.98
C MET A 13 6.55 -2.32 -46.95
N LYS A 14 7.81 -2.15 -47.39
CA LYS A 14 8.92 -1.64 -46.57
C LYS A 14 8.68 -0.21 -46.06
N LYS A 15 8.14 0.69 -46.91
CA LYS A 15 7.77 2.04 -46.48
C LYS A 15 6.61 2.05 -45.47
N ARG A 16 5.59 1.18 -45.64
CA ARG A 16 4.48 1.06 -44.67
C ARG A 16 4.92 0.49 -43.34
N THR A 17 5.77 -0.54 -43.32
CA THR A 17 6.32 -1.11 -42.07
C THR A 17 7.27 -0.15 -41.38
N SER A 18 8.17 0.51 -42.12
CA SER A 18 9.04 1.56 -41.58
C SER A 18 8.24 2.73 -40.99
N LYS A 19 7.21 3.22 -41.71
CA LYS A 19 6.34 4.30 -41.23
C LYS A 19 5.49 3.88 -40.02
N LYS A 20 5.01 2.63 -39.97
CA LYS A 20 4.27 2.06 -38.82
C LYS A 20 5.17 1.91 -37.60
N ASN A 21 6.41 1.46 -37.78
CA ASN A 21 7.42 1.37 -36.71
C ASN A 21 7.83 2.75 -36.21
N HIS A 22 7.96 3.74 -37.11
CA HIS A 22 8.29 5.12 -36.76
C HIS A 22 7.13 5.82 -36.02
N ILE A 23 5.88 5.57 -36.39
CA ILE A 23 4.69 6.08 -35.68
C ILE A 23 4.57 5.41 -34.30
N SER A 24 4.80 4.10 -34.21
CA SER A 24 4.80 3.36 -32.94
C SER A 24 5.90 3.83 -31.99
N TRP A 25 7.10 4.07 -32.51
CA TRP A 25 8.23 4.60 -31.74
C TRP A 25 8.00 6.05 -31.30
N ILE A 26 7.47 6.93 -32.18
CA ILE A 26 7.10 8.29 -31.80
C ILE A 26 6.00 8.28 -30.72
N ALA A 27 4.98 7.44 -30.86
CA ALA A 27 3.91 7.31 -29.85
C ALA A 27 4.48 6.81 -28.52
N HIS A 28 5.39 5.84 -28.53
CA HIS A 28 6.06 5.35 -27.33
C HIS A 28 6.93 6.43 -26.65
N VAL A 29 7.70 7.19 -27.44
CA VAL A 29 8.53 8.29 -26.93
C VAL A 29 7.65 9.44 -26.39
N CYS A 30 6.55 9.75 -27.07
CA CYS A 30 5.59 10.76 -26.62
C CYS A 30 4.91 10.33 -25.31
N ASN A 31 4.43 9.08 -25.24
CA ASN A 31 3.82 8.51 -24.04
C ASN A 31 4.80 8.48 -22.86
N TYR A 32 6.07 8.12 -23.09
CA TYR A 32 7.10 8.16 -22.05
C TYR A 32 7.37 9.58 -21.55
N LYS A 33 7.52 10.55 -22.45
CA LYS A 33 7.73 11.96 -22.06
C LYS A 33 6.53 12.52 -21.28
N CYS A 34 5.31 12.22 -21.72
CA CYS A 34 4.10 12.62 -21.00
C CYS A 34 4.00 11.95 -19.63
N TYR A 35 4.30 10.66 -19.53
CA TYR A 35 4.33 9.90 -18.27
C TYR A 35 5.34 10.49 -17.27
N ILE A 36 6.58 10.72 -17.69
CA ILE A 36 7.60 11.32 -16.82
C ILE A 36 7.22 12.74 -16.41
N THR A 37 6.72 13.56 -17.34
CA THR A 37 6.29 14.93 -17.04
C THR A 37 5.13 14.95 -16.06
N PHE A 38 4.20 13.98 -16.16
CA PHE A 38 3.11 13.82 -15.21
C PHE A 38 3.62 13.45 -13.82
N LEU A 39 4.50 12.45 -13.70
CA LEU A 39 5.08 12.05 -12.42
C LEU A 39 5.87 13.18 -11.75
N THR A 40 6.75 13.84 -12.52
CA THR A 40 7.51 14.98 -12.00
C THR A 40 6.58 16.14 -11.68
N GLY A 41 5.54 16.39 -12.48
CA GLY A 41 4.54 17.41 -12.22
C GLY A 41 3.80 17.19 -10.90
N CYS A 42 3.34 15.97 -10.64
CA CYS A 42 2.64 15.61 -9.40
C CYS A 42 3.54 15.69 -8.15
N TYR A 43 4.84 15.38 -8.26
CA TYR A 43 5.74 15.34 -7.10
C TYR A 43 6.46 16.67 -6.84
N SER A 44 6.91 17.32 -7.91
CA SER A 44 7.75 18.52 -7.87
C SER A 44 7.02 19.80 -8.29
N CYS A 45 5.77 19.71 -8.74
CA CYS A 45 4.99 20.81 -9.36
C CYS A 45 5.62 21.40 -10.64
N HIS A 46 6.60 20.72 -11.23
CA HIS A 46 7.22 21.12 -12.50
C HIS A 46 6.56 20.39 -13.68
N TRP A 47 5.74 21.11 -14.44
CA TRP A 47 4.99 20.59 -15.60
C TRP A 47 5.76 20.69 -16.92
N LYS A 48 7.06 21.01 -16.88
CA LYS A 48 7.93 21.09 -18.05
C LYS A 48 8.84 19.87 -18.08
N PHE A 49 8.91 19.20 -19.22
CA PHE A 49 9.89 18.13 -19.43
C PHE A 49 11.29 18.72 -19.32
N LYS A 50 12.01 18.32 -18.28
CA LYS A 50 13.45 18.54 -18.16
C LYS A 50 14.12 17.23 -18.53
N GLN A 51 15.18 17.29 -19.34
CA GLN A 51 16.00 16.11 -19.60
C GLN A 51 16.81 15.84 -18.32
N TRP A 52 16.22 15.07 -17.40
CA TRP A 52 16.87 14.66 -16.17
C TRP A 52 18.01 13.71 -16.53
N GLU A 53 19.21 14.02 -16.05
CA GLU A 53 20.33 13.09 -16.13
C GLU A 53 20.00 11.88 -15.25
N LYS A 54 20.06 10.69 -15.85
CA LYS A 54 19.86 9.45 -15.09
C LYS A 54 21.03 9.30 -14.13
N THR A 55 20.76 9.18 -12.83
CA THR A 55 21.80 9.03 -11.83
C THR A 55 22.64 7.78 -12.09
N GLU A 56 23.97 7.89 -11.99
CA GLU A 56 24.88 6.75 -12.13
C GLU A 56 24.66 5.73 -11.00
N LEU A 57 24.68 4.44 -11.35
CA LEU A 57 24.54 3.35 -10.37
C LEU A 57 25.66 3.44 -9.31
N GLY A 58 25.29 3.53 -8.03
CA GLY A 58 26.26 3.52 -6.92
C GLY A 58 26.48 4.85 -6.22
N SER A 59 25.92 5.95 -6.73
CA SER A 59 25.81 7.22 -6.03
C SER A 59 24.53 7.24 -5.17
N CYS A 60 24.58 7.89 -4.00
CA CYS A 60 23.40 8.03 -3.14
C CYS A 60 22.38 8.93 -3.87
N CYS A 61 21.25 8.37 -4.32
CA CYS A 61 20.40 8.96 -5.37
C CYS A 61 19.75 10.31 -5.06
N CYS A 62 19.86 10.84 -3.83
CA CYS A 62 19.15 12.05 -3.41
C CYS A 62 19.97 12.87 -2.41
N SER A 63 19.70 14.18 -2.34
CA SER A 63 20.23 15.03 -1.26
C SER A 63 19.75 14.53 0.10
N ARG A 64 20.54 14.75 1.17
CA ARG A 64 20.15 14.37 2.54
C ARG A 64 18.81 14.96 2.98
N VAL A 65 18.45 16.13 2.45
CA VAL A 65 17.17 16.80 2.73
C VAL A 65 16.02 16.02 2.10
N GLU A 66 16.14 15.64 0.82
CA GLU A 66 15.09 14.88 0.12
C GLU A 66 14.94 13.48 0.70
N GLN A 67 16.04 12.85 1.14
CA GLN A 67 15.98 11.59 1.89
C GLN A 67 15.21 11.71 3.19
N PHE A 68 15.46 12.77 3.97
CA PHE A 68 14.71 13.03 5.19
C PHE A 68 13.21 13.22 4.91
N PHE A 69 12.85 14.03 3.92
CA PHE A 69 11.43 14.22 3.55
C PHE A 69 10.77 12.96 3.00
N TYR A 70 11.51 12.11 2.28
CA TYR A 70 11.00 10.81 1.85
C TYR A 70 10.72 9.88 3.04
N VAL A 71 11.61 9.86 4.03
CA VAL A 71 11.36 9.13 5.29
C VAL A 71 10.14 9.70 6.01
N CYS A 72 10.02 11.03 6.12
CA CYS A 72 8.83 11.67 6.70
C CYS A 72 7.54 11.31 5.94
N LEU A 73 7.59 11.22 4.60
CA LEU A 73 6.45 10.81 3.78
C LEU A 73 6.02 9.37 4.11
N VAL A 74 6.98 8.44 4.17
CA VAL A 74 6.72 7.04 4.54
C VAL A 74 6.13 6.97 5.95
N SER A 75 6.73 7.65 6.93
CA SER A 75 6.22 7.69 8.30
C SER A 75 4.82 8.29 8.38
N SER A 76 4.56 9.37 7.63
CA SER A 76 3.24 10.01 7.56
C SER A 76 2.18 9.07 7.01
N PHE A 77 2.49 8.33 5.93
CA PHE A 77 1.57 7.36 5.34
C PHE A 77 1.24 6.21 6.30
N ILE A 78 2.26 5.67 6.99
CA ILE A 78 2.06 4.59 7.97
C ILE A 78 1.16 5.10 9.10
N LEU A 79 1.48 6.25 9.66
CA LEU A 79 0.73 6.82 10.78
C LEU A 79 -0.72 7.17 10.39
N SER A 80 -0.94 7.76 9.21
CA SER A 80 -2.29 8.07 8.73
C SER A 80 -3.11 6.81 8.45
N SER A 81 -2.48 5.75 7.91
CA SER A 81 -3.15 4.47 7.65
C SER A 81 -3.55 3.77 8.94
N LEU A 82 -2.67 3.79 9.96
CA LEU A 82 -2.98 3.27 11.29
C LEU A 82 -4.13 4.04 11.93
N LEU A 83 -4.11 5.37 11.85
CA LEU A 83 -5.21 6.20 12.35
C LEU A 83 -6.53 5.91 11.62
N LEU A 84 -6.49 5.79 10.29
CA LEU A 84 -7.66 5.46 9.49
C LEU A 84 -8.24 4.10 9.88
N PHE A 85 -7.39 3.08 10.02
CA PHE A 85 -7.79 1.75 10.46
C PHE A 85 -8.48 1.81 11.82
N LEU A 86 -7.86 2.45 12.82
CA LEU A 86 -8.44 2.58 14.15
C LEU A 86 -9.76 3.34 14.13
N TRP A 87 -9.87 4.40 13.32
CA TRP A 87 -11.10 5.17 13.20
C TRP A 87 -12.24 4.34 12.60
N ILE A 88 -11.96 3.56 11.55
CA ILE A 88 -12.94 2.64 10.94
C ILE A 88 -13.42 1.59 11.94
N GLU A 89 -12.52 1.02 12.75
CA GLU A 89 -12.88 0.05 13.79
C GLU A 89 -13.79 0.66 14.88
N THR A 90 -13.71 1.97 15.10
CA THR A 90 -14.60 2.69 16.02
C THR A 90 -15.95 3.09 15.41
N SER A 91 -16.26 2.64 14.19
CA SER A 91 -17.50 3.01 13.49
C SER A 91 -18.79 2.68 14.24
N ASN A 92 -18.79 1.65 15.09
CA ASN A 92 -19.93 1.30 15.94
C ASN A 92 -20.29 2.39 16.96
N GLU A 93 -19.38 3.32 17.26
CA GLU A 93 -19.53 4.38 18.28
C GLU A 93 -19.73 5.77 17.65
N TYR A 94 -19.84 5.86 16.32
CA TYR A 94 -19.97 7.14 15.63
C TYR A 94 -21.21 7.92 16.07
N PHE A 95 -22.31 7.23 16.36
CA PHE A 95 -23.53 7.87 16.84
C PHE A 95 -23.32 8.58 18.18
N ASP A 96 -22.64 7.92 19.13
CA ASP A 96 -22.37 8.48 20.45
C ASP A 96 -21.45 9.70 20.36
N LEU A 97 -20.45 9.66 19.47
CA LEU A 97 -19.59 10.81 19.20
C LEU A 97 -20.37 11.99 18.63
N ASP A 98 -21.21 11.73 17.62
CA ASP A 98 -22.05 12.77 16.99
C ASP A 98 -23.03 13.37 18.01
N TRP A 99 -23.57 12.55 18.91
CA TRP A 99 -24.43 12.99 20.01
C TRP A 99 -23.69 13.88 21.02
N VAL A 100 -22.48 13.50 21.44
CA VAL A 100 -21.66 14.31 22.34
C VAL A 100 -21.28 15.65 21.69
N ALA A 101 -20.93 15.64 20.41
CA ALA A 101 -20.64 16.86 19.66
C ALA A 101 -21.89 17.75 19.53
N TYR A 102 -23.08 17.16 19.35
CA TYR A 102 -24.35 17.86 19.38
C TYR A 102 -24.62 18.53 20.73
N LEU A 103 -24.38 17.83 21.85
CA LEU A 103 -24.56 18.42 23.19
C LEU A 103 -23.69 19.66 23.41
N GLY A 104 -22.45 19.65 22.90
CA GLY A 104 -21.53 20.79 22.99
C GLY A 104 -21.84 21.93 22.02
N THR A 105 -22.17 21.63 20.76
CA THR A 105 -22.35 22.64 19.69
C THR A 105 -23.79 23.10 19.49
N ARG A 106 -24.77 22.37 20.07
CA ARG A 106 -26.22 22.53 19.89
C ARG A 106 -26.71 22.44 18.44
N ARG A 107 -25.88 21.94 17.51
CA ARG A 107 -26.19 21.76 16.09
C ARG A 107 -25.88 20.33 15.69
N TRP A 108 -26.86 19.65 15.09
CA TRP A 108 -26.67 18.28 14.63
C TRP A 108 -25.81 18.27 13.37
N PHE A 109 -24.72 17.49 13.40
CA PHE A 109 -23.82 17.31 12.27
C PHE A 109 -23.11 15.97 12.38
N PHE A 110 -22.85 15.32 11.25
CA PHE A 110 -22.19 14.02 11.17
C PHE A 110 -20.66 14.15 11.34
N TRP A 111 -20.23 14.56 12.54
CA TRP A 111 -18.83 14.81 12.86
C TRP A 111 -17.95 13.58 12.63
N SER A 112 -18.47 12.39 12.94
CA SER A 112 -17.76 11.13 12.77
C SER A 112 -17.44 10.81 11.30
N ILE A 113 -18.42 11.04 10.41
CA ILE A 113 -18.25 10.85 8.95
C ILE A 113 -17.32 11.92 8.38
N PHE A 114 -17.45 13.17 8.84
CA PHE A 114 -16.54 14.25 8.46
C PHE A 114 -15.09 13.92 8.85
N LEU A 115 -14.86 13.44 10.08
CA LEU A 115 -13.55 13.00 10.55
C LEU A 115 -13.02 11.80 9.75
N LEU A 116 -13.87 10.82 9.45
CA LEU A 116 -13.51 9.69 8.58
C LEU A 116 -13.06 10.17 7.20
N SER A 117 -13.81 11.09 6.59
CA SER A 117 -13.46 11.69 5.29
C SER A 117 -12.15 12.47 5.35
N PHE A 118 -11.94 13.24 6.42
CA PHE A 118 -10.71 14.01 6.63
C PHE A 118 -9.48 13.09 6.77
N ILE A 119 -9.54 12.08 7.65
CA ILE A 119 -8.46 11.11 7.86
C ILE A 119 -8.21 10.28 6.59
N GLY A 120 -9.29 9.88 5.91
CA GLY A 120 -9.22 9.16 4.63
C GLY A 120 -8.55 9.99 3.54
N THR A 121 -8.85 11.29 3.45
CA THR A 121 -8.23 12.21 2.49
C THR A 121 -6.73 12.35 2.74
N MET A 122 -6.31 12.51 4.01
CA MET A 122 -4.88 12.57 4.37
C MET A 122 -4.14 11.27 4.02
N THR A 123 -4.77 10.12 4.26
CA THR A 123 -4.20 8.81 3.93
C THR A 123 -4.09 8.61 2.42
N LEU A 124 -5.14 8.94 1.67
CA LEU A 124 -5.14 8.84 0.20
C LEU A 124 -4.08 9.77 -0.42
N TYR A 125 -3.96 10.99 0.08
CA TYR A 125 -2.97 11.96 -0.37
C TYR A 125 -1.53 11.45 -0.17
N THR A 126 -1.20 10.98 1.04
CA THR A 126 0.13 10.45 1.35
C THR A 126 0.43 9.17 0.56
N LEU A 127 -0.57 8.29 0.37
CA LEU A 127 -0.46 7.11 -0.48
C LEU A 127 -0.14 7.48 -1.93
N LEU A 128 -0.89 8.40 -2.55
CA LEU A 128 -0.65 8.82 -3.93
C LEU A 128 0.77 9.39 -4.09
N LEU A 129 1.18 10.25 -3.16
CA LEU A 129 2.49 10.88 -3.21
C LEU A 129 3.62 9.86 -3.01
N LEU A 130 3.41 8.85 -2.16
CA LEU A 130 4.34 7.73 -1.98
C LEU A 130 4.45 6.88 -3.25
N ILE A 131 3.33 6.55 -3.89
CA ILE A 131 3.30 5.80 -5.16
C ILE A 131 4.08 6.57 -6.24
N VAL A 132 3.80 7.86 -6.42
CA VAL A 132 4.53 8.70 -7.39
C VAL A 132 6.04 8.73 -7.06
N GLY A 133 6.41 8.85 -5.78
CA GLY A 133 7.80 8.78 -5.34
C GLY A 133 8.48 7.45 -5.69
N ILE A 134 7.81 6.32 -5.48
CA ILE A 134 8.33 4.99 -5.84
C ILE A 134 8.49 4.86 -7.35
N LEU A 135 7.53 5.35 -8.15
CA LEU A 135 7.63 5.33 -9.62
C LEU A 135 8.78 6.21 -10.14
N LEU A 136 9.04 7.36 -9.50
CA LEU A 136 10.19 8.21 -9.83
C LEU A 136 11.52 7.53 -9.48
N LEU A 137 11.61 6.88 -8.31
CA LEU A 137 12.78 6.09 -7.93
C LEU A 137 13.02 4.91 -8.87
N TRP A 138 11.94 4.28 -9.33
CA TRP A 138 12.00 3.21 -10.33
C TRP A 138 12.61 3.67 -11.65
N GLU A 139 12.19 4.85 -12.12
CA GLU A 139 12.74 5.50 -13.32
C GLU A 139 14.13 6.10 -13.09
N ARG A 140 14.67 6.02 -11.87
CA ARG A 140 15.97 6.55 -11.45
C ARG A 140 16.09 8.06 -11.64
N ILE A 141 15.00 8.77 -11.40
CA ILE A 141 14.94 10.23 -11.41
C ILE A 141 15.16 10.70 -9.97
N GLU A 142 15.94 11.77 -9.81
CA GLU A 142 16.16 12.38 -8.49
C GLU A 142 14.83 12.87 -7.90
N LEU A 143 14.59 12.53 -6.64
CA LEU A 143 13.42 13.00 -5.93
C LEU A 143 13.61 14.48 -5.58
N TYR A 144 12.72 15.32 -6.10
CA TYR A 144 12.60 16.72 -5.68
C TYR A 144 11.17 16.99 -5.25
N LEU A 145 10.96 16.95 -3.94
CA LEU A 145 9.65 17.18 -3.38
C LEU A 145 9.37 18.68 -3.27
N HIS A 146 8.27 19.12 -3.87
CA HIS A 146 7.89 20.53 -3.83
C HIS A 146 7.62 21.02 -2.40
N THR A 147 7.90 22.29 -2.12
CA THR A 147 7.73 22.90 -0.79
C THR A 147 6.29 22.77 -0.26
N CYS A 148 5.28 22.85 -1.13
CA CYS A 148 3.89 22.65 -0.74
C CYS A 148 3.66 21.26 -0.14
N HIS A 149 4.12 20.20 -0.83
CA HIS A 149 4.02 18.83 -0.34
C HIS A 149 4.83 18.62 0.96
N LYS A 150 6.01 19.25 1.08
CA LYS A 150 6.81 19.23 2.31
C LYS A 150 6.01 19.78 3.50
N VAL A 151 5.38 20.95 3.34
CA VAL A 151 4.55 21.56 4.40
C VAL A 151 3.35 20.66 4.74
N LEU A 152 2.67 20.13 3.72
CA LEU A 152 1.51 19.23 3.91
C LEU A 152 1.90 17.97 4.71
N ILE A 153 2.97 17.28 4.34
CA ILE A 153 3.44 16.08 5.08
C ILE A 153 3.80 16.44 6.53
N MET A 154 4.52 17.55 6.73
CA MET A 154 4.90 18.01 8.07
C MET A 154 3.69 18.41 8.93
N LEU A 155 2.55 18.73 8.31
CA LEU A 155 1.28 18.99 8.99
C LEU A 155 0.48 17.71 9.26
N VAL A 156 0.51 16.72 8.36
CA VAL A 156 -0.19 15.44 8.56
C VAL A 156 0.36 14.70 9.78
N ILE A 157 1.68 14.62 9.94
CA ILE A 157 2.32 13.91 11.07
C ILE A 157 1.79 14.36 12.44
N PRO A 158 1.88 15.65 12.84
CA PRO A 158 1.42 16.08 14.16
C PRO A 158 -0.10 15.95 14.32
N ILE A 159 -0.89 16.14 13.25
CA ILE A 159 -2.34 15.91 13.29
C ILE A 159 -2.64 14.44 13.61
N CYS A 160 -1.97 13.51 12.92
CA CYS A 160 -2.16 12.10 13.18
C CYS A 160 -1.68 11.72 14.60
N ILE A 161 -0.54 12.27 15.08
CA ILE A 161 -0.08 12.06 16.46
C ILE A 161 -1.14 12.56 17.45
N PHE A 162 -1.69 13.76 17.25
CA PHE A 162 -2.72 14.33 18.11
C PHE A 162 -3.95 13.41 18.22
N PHE A 163 -4.51 12.98 17.09
CA PHE A 163 -5.66 12.06 17.10
C PHE A 163 -5.32 10.71 17.73
N MET A 164 -4.13 10.16 17.45
CA MET A 164 -3.68 8.92 18.09
C MET A 164 -3.59 9.07 19.62
N VAL A 165 -3.06 10.18 20.12
CA VAL A 165 -3.02 10.48 21.57
C VAL A 165 -4.42 10.59 22.16
N VAL A 166 -5.35 11.25 21.46
CA VAL A 166 -6.76 11.34 21.87
C VAL A 166 -7.39 9.94 21.97
N ILE A 167 -7.24 9.10 20.94
CA ILE A 167 -7.75 7.72 20.95
C ILE A 167 -7.10 6.91 22.08
N CYS A 168 -5.78 7.00 22.27
CA CYS A 168 -5.08 6.33 23.37
C CYS A 168 -5.63 6.71 24.75
N LYS A 169 -5.93 8.00 24.96
CA LYS A 169 -6.35 8.52 26.26
C LYS A 169 -7.81 8.22 26.58
N PHE A 170 -8.70 8.37 25.59
CA PHE A 170 -10.14 8.27 25.81
C PHE A 170 -10.72 6.89 25.48
N TRP A 171 -10.05 6.09 24.64
CA TRP A 171 -10.55 4.79 24.14
C TRP A 171 -9.67 3.61 24.57
N ARG A 172 -9.19 3.60 25.82
CA ARG A 172 -8.25 2.58 26.32
C ARG A 172 -8.79 1.15 26.23
N ASP A 173 -10.07 0.93 26.54
CA ASP A 173 -10.67 -0.41 26.57
C ASP A 173 -10.90 -0.98 25.16
N LYS A 174 -10.84 -0.12 24.13
CA LYS A 174 -11.19 -0.43 22.75
C LYS A 174 -9.98 -0.83 21.90
N TRP A 175 -8.76 -0.69 22.43
CA TRP A 175 -7.54 -1.29 21.86
C TRP A 175 -7.63 -2.82 21.75
N LEU A 176 -8.42 -3.45 22.62
CA LEU A 176 -8.72 -4.88 22.52
C LEU A 176 -9.49 -5.20 21.22
N ILE A 177 -10.45 -4.35 20.85
CA ILE A 177 -11.25 -4.51 19.63
C ILE A 177 -10.36 -4.34 18.40
N ALA A 178 -9.52 -3.31 18.37
CA ALA A 178 -8.55 -3.12 17.30
C ALA A 178 -7.59 -4.33 17.17
N GLY A 179 -7.11 -4.88 18.29
CA GLY A 179 -6.27 -6.08 18.30
C GLY A 179 -7.00 -7.34 17.83
N LEU A 180 -8.27 -7.51 18.18
CA LEU A 180 -9.12 -8.60 17.69
C LEU A 180 -9.38 -8.47 16.19
N SER A 181 -9.69 -7.26 15.72
CA SER A 181 -9.84 -6.96 14.30
C SER A 181 -8.58 -7.30 13.51
N LEU A 182 -7.40 -6.90 14.00
CA LEU A 182 -6.12 -7.26 13.35
C LEU A 182 -5.92 -8.77 13.24
N LYS A 183 -6.36 -9.57 14.23
CA LYS A 183 -6.32 -11.04 14.14
C LYS A 183 -7.24 -11.57 13.04
N ILE A 184 -8.43 -10.99 12.90
CA ILE A 184 -9.40 -11.34 11.85
C ILE A 184 -8.85 -10.97 10.47
N PHE A 185 -8.21 -9.80 10.34
CA PHE A 185 -7.64 -9.33 9.07
C PHE A 185 -6.27 -9.94 8.74
N SER A 186 -5.59 -10.56 9.70
CA SER A 186 -4.24 -11.14 9.54
C SER A 186 -4.09 -12.06 8.31
N PRO A 187 -5.02 -13.00 8.01
CA PRO A 187 -4.93 -13.85 6.82
C PRO A 187 -5.01 -13.03 5.52
N TYR A 188 -5.85 -12.00 5.49
CA TYR A 188 -6.01 -11.14 4.31
C TYR A 188 -4.79 -10.27 4.09
N VAL A 189 -4.25 -9.67 5.15
CA VAL A 189 -3.01 -8.89 5.11
C VAL A 189 -1.84 -9.75 4.62
N HIS A 190 -1.77 -11.01 5.08
CA HIS A 190 -0.76 -11.97 4.63
C HIS A 190 -0.86 -12.27 3.12
N LEU A 191 -2.06 -12.60 2.63
CA LEU A 191 -2.29 -12.89 1.22
C LEU A 191 -1.98 -11.68 0.32
N CYS A 192 -2.41 -10.48 0.73
CA CYS A 192 -2.06 -9.24 0.06
C CYS A 192 -0.54 -9.02 0.02
N SER A 193 0.14 -9.26 1.14
CA SER A 193 1.60 -9.07 1.25
C SER A 193 2.37 -10.04 0.35
N ILE A 194 1.99 -11.32 0.28
CA ILE A 194 2.60 -12.30 -0.64
C ILE A 194 2.39 -11.87 -2.10
N THR A 195 1.19 -11.41 -2.43
CA THR A 195 0.86 -10.96 -3.79
C THR A 195 1.76 -9.78 -4.19
N VAL A 196 1.93 -8.81 -3.28
CA VAL A 196 2.84 -7.66 -3.49
C VAL A 196 4.29 -8.10 -3.66
N MET A 197 4.79 -8.99 -2.79
CA MET A 197 6.17 -9.52 -2.92
C MET A 197 6.38 -10.26 -4.24
N THR A 198 5.36 -10.98 -4.71
CA THR A 198 5.40 -11.67 -6.01
C THR A 198 5.52 -10.68 -7.16
N ILE A 199 4.73 -9.60 -7.15
CA ILE A 199 4.83 -8.54 -8.17
C ILE A 199 6.21 -7.86 -8.14
N ILE A 200 6.75 -7.58 -6.94
CA ILE A 200 8.07 -6.95 -6.76
C ILE A 200 9.22 -7.89 -7.13
N SER A 201 9.01 -9.21 -7.13
CA SER A 201 10.07 -10.18 -7.44
C SER A 201 10.62 -10.04 -8.87
N TRP A 202 9.75 -9.78 -9.85
CA TRP A 202 10.15 -9.65 -11.26
C TRP A 202 11.11 -8.48 -11.51
N PRO A 203 10.80 -7.24 -11.12
CA PRO A 203 11.72 -6.13 -11.31
C PRO A 203 12.96 -6.21 -10.43
N LEU A 204 12.85 -6.78 -9.24
CA LEU A 204 14.01 -7.03 -8.39
C LEU A 204 14.96 -8.00 -9.09
N ALA A 205 14.46 -9.09 -9.65
CA ALA A 205 15.25 -10.05 -10.41
C ALA A 205 15.92 -9.39 -11.63
N PHE A 206 15.19 -8.55 -12.37
CA PHE A 206 15.75 -7.77 -13.47
C PHE A 206 16.87 -6.81 -13.01
N CYS A 207 16.66 -6.11 -11.89
CA CYS A 207 17.66 -5.21 -11.31
C CYS A 207 18.92 -5.97 -10.87
N VAL A 208 18.77 -7.10 -10.18
CA VAL A 208 19.88 -7.94 -9.73
C VAL A 208 20.65 -8.51 -10.91
N ALA A 209 19.96 -8.99 -11.95
CA ALA A 209 20.58 -9.50 -13.18
C ALA A 209 21.36 -8.41 -13.92
N HIS A 210 20.80 -7.20 -14.03
CA HIS A 210 21.50 -6.05 -14.61
C HIS A 210 22.76 -5.69 -13.80
N LEU A 211 22.64 -5.61 -12.47
CA LEU A 211 23.78 -5.36 -11.59
C LEU A 211 24.86 -6.44 -11.72
N GLU A 212 24.47 -7.70 -11.86
CA GLU A 212 25.42 -8.81 -12.01
C GLU A 212 26.15 -8.75 -13.37
N ALA A 213 25.42 -8.42 -14.44
CA ALA A 213 26.01 -8.21 -15.76
C ALA A 213 27.03 -7.07 -15.74
N GLU A 214 26.71 -5.94 -15.09
CA GLU A 214 27.62 -4.80 -14.96
C GLU A 214 28.89 -5.16 -14.17
N VAL A 215 28.73 -5.89 -13.05
CA VAL A 215 29.86 -6.42 -12.26
C VAL A 215 30.73 -7.37 -13.08
N ARG A 216 30.11 -8.21 -13.92
CA ARG A 216 30.82 -9.16 -14.79
C ARG A 216 31.65 -8.43 -15.85
N ILE A 217 31.07 -7.43 -16.51
CA ILE A 217 31.75 -6.59 -17.51
C ILE A 217 32.94 -5.86 -16.88
N ARG A 218 32.75 -5.24 -15.71
CA ARG A 218 33.83 -4.53 -15.00
C ARG A 218 34.94 -5.45 -14.54
N ARG A 219 34.60 -6.65 -14.05
CA ARG A 219 35.60 -7.67 -13.68
C ARG A 219 36.45 -8.07 -14.90
N PHE A 220 35.83 -8.24 -16.06
CA PHE A 220 36.55 -8.54 -17.30
C PHE A 220 37.49 -7.39 -17.72
N LYS A 221 37.02 -6.13 -17.63
CA LYS A 221 37.89 -4.96 -17.88
C LYS A 221 39.11 -4.92 -16.94
N LEU A 222 38.91 -5.19 -15.65
CA LEU A 222 39.99 -5.24 -14.65
C LEU A 222 41.05 -6.32 -15.00
N THR A 223 40.62 -7.45 -15.57
CA THR A 223 41.57 -8.51 -16.00
C THR A 223 42.29 -8.19 -17.31
N CYS A 224 41.74 -7.31 -18.15
CA CYS A 224 42.30 -6.98 -19.47
C CYS A 224 43.11 -5.67 -19.49
N TYR A 225 42.86 -4.74 -18.56
CA TYR A 225 43.49 -3.43 -18.51
C TYR A 225 44.08 -3.17 -17.12
N GLU A 226 45.38 -2.91 -17.05
CA GLU A 226 46.13 -2.61 -15.82
C GLU A 226 46.08 -1.10 -15.50
N LYS A 227 44.89 -0.49 -15.52
CA LYS A 227 44.69 0.90 -15.07
C LYS A 227 43.63 0.97 -13.98
N ASP A 228 43.97 1.69 -12.91
CA ASP A 228 43.12 2.09 -11.78
C ASP A 228 42.39 0.95 -11.05
N ILE A 229 43.16 -0.10 -10.68
CA ILE A 229 42.68 -1.30 -9.97
C ILE A 229 41.86 -0.95 -8.71
N LEU A 230 42.31 0.03 -7.93
CA LEU A 230 41.67 0.39 -6.65
C LEU A 230 40.28 1.02 -6.84
N GLU A 231 40.10 1.85 -7.87
CA GLU A 231 38.84 2.56 -8.12
C GLU A 231 37.76 1.63 -8.68
N GLU A 232 38.12 0.76 -9.63
CA GLU A 232 37.22 -0.27 -10.15
C GLU A 232 36.87 -1.34 -9.09
N GLN A 233 37.83 -1.73 -8.24
CA GLN A 233 37.55 -2.63 -7.11
C GLN A 233 36.54 -2.01 -6.12
N ASN A 234 36.71 -0.74 -5.78
CA ASN A 234 35.77 -0.03 -4.92
C ASN A 234 34.37 0.04 -5.55
N THR A 235 34.29 0.26 -6.86
CA THR A 235 33.02 0.31 -7.59
C THR A 235 32.33 -1.05 -7.65
N ILE A 236 33.07 -2.13 -7.92
CA ILE A 236 32.55 -3.51 -7.87
C ILE A 236 32.03 -3.84 -6.46
N LYS A 237 32.77 -3.43 -5.42
CA LYS A 237 32.34 -3.63 -4.02
C LYS A 237 31.02 -2.88 -3.74
N ARG A 238 30.87 -1.65 -4.24
CA ARG A 238 29.62 -0.86 -4.12
C ARG A 238 28.45 -1.51 -4.88
N LEU A 239 28.67 -2.00 -6.10
CA LEU A 239 27.62 -2.69 -6.88
C LEU A 239 27.15 -3.97 -6.19
N LYS A 240 28.06 -4.78 -5.64
CA LYS A 240 27.70 -5.94 -4.83
C LYS A 240 26.99 -5.55 -3.53
N ALA A 241 27.42 -4.47 -2.89
CA ALA A 241 26.73 -3.94 -1.71
C ALA A 241 25.30 -3.51 -2.04
N LEU A 242 25.05 -2.90 -3.20
CA LEU A 242 23.70 -2.58 -3.67
C LEU A 242 22.86 -3.84 -3.94
N GLN A 243 23.43 -4.87 -4.58
CA GLN A 243 22.74 -6.15 -4.79
C GLN A 243 22.31 -6.77 -3.46
N LEU A 244 23.19 -6.78 -2.47
CA LEU A 244 22.88 -7.28 -1.13
C LEU A 244 21.86 -6.38 -0.42
N ALA A 245 22.01 -5.06 -0.50
CA ALA A 245 21.10 -4.11 0.12
C ALA A 245 19.67 -4.17 -0.45
N ALA A 246 19.50 -4.56 -1.72
CA ALA A 246 18.18 -4.76 -2.32
C ALA A 246 17.65 -6.20 -2.13
N GLY A 247 18.50 -7.21 -2.34
CA GLY A 247 18.08 -8.62 -2.33
C GLY A 247 17.89 -9.21 -0.92
N LEU A 248 18.76 -8.86 0.03
CA LEU A 248 18.67 -9.38 1.39
C LEU A 248 17.36 -9.00 2.12
N PRO A 249 16.92 -7.73 2.16
CA PRO A 249 15.67 -7.39 2.83
C PRO A 249 14.46 -8.05 2.16
N PHE A 250 14.45 -8.17 0.83
CA PHE A 250 13.38 -8.88 0.13
C PHE A 250 13.28 -10.34 0.59
N LEU A 251 14.41 -11.05 0.66
CA LEU A 251 14.45 -12.44 1.12
C LEU A 251 14.04 -12.58 2.59
N LEU A 252 14.49 -11.68 3.46
CA LEU A 252 14.11 -11.67 4.87
C LEU A 252 12.61 -11.44 5.05
N ILE A 253 12.04 -10.45 4.37
CA ILE A 253 10.60 -10.16 4.44
C ILE A 253 9.80 -11.35 3.89
N LEU A 254 10.23 -11.92 2.76
CA LEU A 254 9.58 -13.09 2.17
C LEU A 254 9.61 -14.31 3.10
N LEU A 255 10.75 -14.56 3.76
CA LEU A 255 10.88 -15.61 4.76
C LEU A 255 9.93 -15.36 5.95
N CYS A 256 9.90 -14.14 6.49
CA CYS A 256 8.97 -13.78 7.56
C CYS A 256 7.52 -13.99 7.14
N LEU A 257 7.15 -13.61 5.92
CA LEU A 257 5.80 -13.83 5.38
C LEU A 257 5.52 -15.33 5.23
N TYR A 258 6.46 -16.17 4.81
CA TYR A 258 6.23 -17.61 4.75
C TYR A 258 6.10 -18.27 6.12
N LEU A 259 6.74 -17.72 7.15
CA LEU A 259 6.62 -18.21 8.53
C LEU A 259 5.38 -17.67 9.24
N MET A 260 4.86 -16.52 8.81
CA MET A 260 3.71 -15.83 9.43
C MET A 260 2.48 -16.74 9.64
N PRO A 261 2.04 -17.60 8.70
CA PRO A 261 0.90 -18.50 8.90
C PRO A 261 0.98 -19.38 10.14
N LEU A 262 2.18 -19.69 10.63
CA LEU A 262 2.36 -20.47 11.85
C LEU A 262 1.86 -19.75 13.11
N GLY A 263 1.77 -18.41 13.07
CA GLY A 263 1.28 -17.56 14.17
C GLY A 263 -0.10 -16.94 13.94
N ILE A 264 -0.75 -17.21 12.80
CA ILE A 264 -2.07 -16.67 12.50
C ILE A 264 -3.13 -17.53 13.21
N TYR A 265 -3.66 -17.02 14.31
CA TYR A 265 -4.81 -17.59 15.02
C TYR A 265 -6.01 -16.68 14.79
N SER A 266 -6.91 -17.08 13.90
CA SER A 266 -8.17 -16.37 13.68
C SER A 266 -9.18 -16.81 14.74
N PRO A 267 -9.76 -15.89 15.53
CA PRO A 267 -10.81 -16.24 16.49
C PRO A 267 -12.08 -16.78 15.81
N CYS A 268 -12.24 -16.54 14.50
CA CYS A 268 -13.38 -17.01 13.72
C CYS A 268 -13.22 -18.45 13.20
N ILE A 269 -12.00 -19.01 13.23
CA ILE A 269 -11.71 -20.36 12.74
C ILE A 269 -11.27 -21.21 13.94
N GLN A 270 -12.24 -21.79 14.62
CA GLN A 270 -12.01 -22.73 15.72
C GLN A 270 -12.14 -24.17 15.24
N LYS A 271 -11.37 -25.08 15.85
CA LYS A 271 -11.55 -26.50 15.59
C LYS A 271 -12.87 -26.96 16.18
N LYS A 272 -13.45 -28.00 15.58
CA LYS A 272 -14.74 -28.55 16.03
C LYS A 272 -14.72 -29.00 17.50
N GLU A 273 -13.56 -29.45 17.98
CA GLU A 273 -13.33 -29.86 19.37
C GLU A 273 -13.31 -28.69 20.38
N ASP A 274 -12.95 -27.49 19.93
CA ASP A 274 -12.95 -26.27 20.75
C ASP A 274 -14.32 -25.56 20.75
N LEU A 275 -15.21 -25.93 19.83
CA LEU A 275 -16.57 -25.39 19.76
C LEU A 275 -17.42 -25.97 20.90
N GLY A 276 -18.20 -25.09 21.55
CA GLY A 276 -19.24 -25.52 22.48
C GLY A 276 -20.27 -26.45 21.82
N PRO A 277 -21.08 -27.17 22.62
CA PRO A 277 -22.14 -28.02 22.08
C PRO A 277 -23.06 -27.21 21.18
N LYS A 278 -23.48 -27.81 20.06
CA LYS A 278 -24.37 -27.12 19.11
C LYS A 278 -25.64 -26.68 19.85
N PRO A 279 -26.03 -25.39 19.77
CA PRO A 279 -27.24 -24.91 20.39
C PRO A 279 -28.47 -25.62 19.83
N VAL A 280 -29.40 -26.01 20.70
CA VAL A 280 -30.59 -26.78 20.31
C VAL A 280 -31.55 -25.90 19.50
N PHE A 281 -31.90 -24.73 20.04
CA PHE A 281 -32.67 -23.69 19.35
C PHE A 281 -32.47 -22.34 20.05
N PHE A 282 -32.73 -21.25 19.32
CA PHE A 282 -32.77 -19.89 19.86
C PHE A 282 -34.21 -19.39 19.87
N GLY A 283 -34.57 -18.62 20.90
CA GLY A 283 -35.83 -17.91 20.97
C GLY A 283 -35.77 -16.63 20.13
N HIS A 284 -36.19 -16.70 18.87
CA HIS A 284 -36.30 -15.55 17.97
C HIS A 284 -37.38 -14.58 18.48
N ARG A 285 -37.00 -13.38 18.90
CA ARG A 285 -37.84 -12.42 19.65
C ARG A 285 -38.47 -13.02 20.91
N GLY A 286 -37.80 -14.00 21.52
CA GLY A 286 -38.32 -14.84 22.60
C GLY A 286 -39.13 -16.04 22.10
N ALA A 287 -40.35 -16.23 22.62
CA ALA A 287 -41.31 -17.26 22.24
C ALA A 287 -42.61 -16.62 21.68
N PRO A 288 -42.58 -16.06 20.46
CA PRO A 288 -43.66 -15.22 19.90
C PRO A 288 -44.99 -15.97 19.71
N MET A 289 -44.97 -17.30 19.66
CA MET A 289 -46.19 -18.12 19.60
C MET A 289 -46.88 -18.30 20.97
N LEU A 290 -46.21 -17.96 22.07
CA LEU A 290 -46.71 -18.14 23.44
C LEU A 290 -46.92 -16.81 24.18
N ALA A 291 -46.20 -15.76 23.79
CA ALA A 291 -46.31 -14.43 24.37
C ALA A 291 -45.93 -13.35 23.32
N PRO A 292 -46.31 -12.08 23.53
CA PRO A 292 -46.00 -11.01 22.59
C PRO A 292 -44.49 -10.86 22.33
N GLU A 293 -44.08 -10.81 21.07
CA GLU A 293 -42.68 -10.74 20.65
C GLU A 293 -41.89 -9.56 21.25
N ASN A 294 -40.57 -9.72 21.43
CA ASN A 294 -39.66 -8.71 21.99
C ASN A 294 -40.11 -8.14 23.37
N THR A 295 -40.79 -8.95 24.18
CA THR A 295 -41.16 -8.60 25.56
C THR A 295 -40.47 -9.50 26.58
N MET A 296 -40.32 -9.01 27.82
CA MET A 296 -39.79 -9.81 28.94
C MET A 296 -40.54 -11.14 29.11
N MET A 297 -41.87 -11.11 28.97
CA MET A 297 -42.72 -12.30 29.05
C MET A 297 -42.37 -13.34 27.97
N SER A 298 -42.12 -12.89 26.73
CA SER A 298 -41.72 -13.78 25.63
C SER A 298 -40.33 -14.37 25.85
N PHE A 299 -39.40 -13.61 26.42
CA PHE A 299 -38.08 -14.11 26.80
C PHE A 299 -38.15 -15.13 27.94
N GLU A 300 -38.92 -14.84 28.99
CA GLU A 300 -39.17 -15.78 30.09
C GLU A 300 -39.77 -17.08 29.58
N LYS A 301 -40.76 -17.01 28.68
CA LYS A 301 -41.35 -18.20 28.04
C LYS A 301 -40.31 -19.00 27.23
N ALA A 302 -39.43 -18.34 26.50
CA ALA A 302 -38.35 -19.03 25.77
C ALA A 302 -37.36 -19.72 26.74
N VAL A 303 -37.03 -19.09 27.86
CA VAL A 303 -36.17 -19.67 28.91
C VAL A 303 -36.86 -20.85 29.61
N GLU A 304 -38.15 -20.76 29.93
CA GLU A 304 -38.95 -21.88 30.46
C GLU A 304 -38.91 -23.10 29.54
N HIS A 305 -38.91 -22.87 28.22
CA HIS A 305 -38.81 -23.94 27.21
C HIS A 305 -37.37 -24.39 26.94
N LYS A 306 -36.39 -23.90 27.72
CA LYS A 306 -34.95 -24.24 27.61
C LYS A 306 -34.33 -23.82 26.28
N ALA A 307 -34.70 -22.65 25.76
CA ALA A 307 -33.96 -22.03 24.66
C ALA A 307 -32.49 -21.87 25.03
N TYR A 308 -31.58 -22.17 24.09
CA TYR A 308 -30.14 -22.06 24.31
C TYR A 308 -29.69 -20.60 24.38
N GLY A 309 -30.36 -19.73 23.62
CA GLY A 309 -30.13 -18.30 23.63
C GLY A 309 -31.36 -17.55 23.15
N LEU A 310 -31.33 -16.23 23.33
CA LEU A 310 -32.40 -15.33 22.99
C LEU A 310 -31.90 -14.36 21.93
N GLU A 311 -32.76 -14.08 20.96
CA GLU A 311 -32.55 -13.06 19.96
C GLU A 311 -33.59 -11.95 20.18
N THR A 312 -33.18 -10.70 19.98
CA THR A 312 -34.05 -9.54 20.14
C THR A 312 -33.67 -8.47 19.14
N ASP A 313 -34.68 -7.80 18.60
CA ASP A 313 -34.50 -6.62 17.76
C ASP A 313 -34.46 -5.37 18.64
N VAL A 314 -33.38 -4.60 18.53
CA VAL A 314 -33.24 -3.30 19.20
C VAL A 314 -33.33 -2.20 18.15
N TYR A 315 -34.26 -1.27 18.34
CA TYR A 315 -34.41 -0.06 17.55
C TYR A 315 -34.21 1.17 18.44
N LEU A 316 -33.62 2.23 17.89
CA LEU A 316 -33.36 3.52 18.56
C LEU A 316 -34.41 4.57 18.17
#